data_AF-U9W759-F1
#
_entry.id   AF-U9W759-F1
#
_cell.length_a   1.000
_cell.length_b   1.000
_cell.length_c   1.000
_cell.angle_alpha   90.00
_cell.angle_beta   90.00
_cell.angle_gamma   90.00
#
_symmetry.space_group_name_H-M   'P 1'
#
loop_
_entity.id
_entity.type
_entity.pdbx_description
1 polymer ?
#
loop_
_entity_poly.entity_id
_entity_poly.type
_entity_poly.pdbx_seq_one_letter_code
_entity_poly.pdbx_strand_id
1 'polypeptide(L)'
;MKLEQEVVIGKASRVNSILTTGFALVGLILLIKILGITANFEIFEVELPVKQAWLAFLLLTGAHFWTASNLVSSADFLYESLSAYECNEVFKKIRRTGGLFFEGLKARKLAPNKRTIVMDAGDRTTKVAIAGSILLVLAIIPFEFQTLANFLAFMFVAIEIAFINWVIGSKWVYALSKLAWKRDRPHKEMISSERVIIKPPDEGVFADIDVRGLKWLLPGAVSVPPTGELIKMLLTILLLGAVVILHAVILGLIVLV
;
A
#
# COMPACT_ATOMS: atom_id res chain seq x y z
N MET A 1 -8.39 -11.32 -24.73
CA MET A 1 -8.00 -12.30 -23.71
C MET A 1 -6.51 -12.30 -23.32
N LYS A 2 -5.56 -12.84 -24.10
CA LYS A 2 -4.11 -12.78 -23.71
C LYS A 2 -3.62 -11.34 -23.45
N LEU A 3 -4.06 -10.39 -24.27
CA LEU A 3 -3.74 -8.97 -24.09
C LEU A 3 -4.19 -8.42 -22.73
N GLU A 4 -5.39 -8.79 -22.26
CA GLU A 4 -5.95 -8.29 -21.00
C GLU A 4 -5.21 -8.86 -19.78
N GLN A 5 -4.74 -10.11 -19.88
CA GLN A 5 -3.88 -10.73 -18.87
C GLN A 5 -2.56 -9.96 -18.74
N GLU A 6 -1.90 -9.67 -19.85
CA GLU A 6 -0.65 -8.88 -19.86
C GLU A 6 -0.87 -7.46 -19.35
N VAL A 7 -2.03 -6.84 -19.60
CA VAL A 7 -2.38 -5.52 -19.04
C VAL A 7 -2.43 -5.56 -17.51
N VAL A 8 -3.06 -6.57 -16.90
CA VAL A 8 -3.10 -6.68 -15.42
C VAL A 8 -1.72 -6.93 -14.83
N ILE A 9 -0.90 -7.75 -15.48
CA ILE A 9 0.48 -8.02 -15.05
C ILE A 9 1.33 -6.74 -15.14
N GLY A 10 1.20 -5.98 -16.24
CA GLY A 10 1.87 -4.70 -16.39
C GLY A 10 1.44 -3.67 -15.32
N LYS A 11 0.14 -3.64 -14.98
CA LYS A 11 -0.37 -2.78 -13.89
C LYS A 11 0.17 -3.20 -12.52
N ALA A 12 0.29 -4.50 -12.25
CA ALA A 12 0.92 -5.00 -11.03
C ALA A 12 2.40 -4.59 -10.94
N SER A 13 3.14 -4.68 -12.06
CA SER A 13 4.52 -4.21 -12.13
C SER A 13 4.66 -2.70 -11.86
N ARG A 14 3.73 -1.87 -12.33
CA ARG A 14 3.70 -0.43 -12.02
C ARG A 14 3.46 -0.17 -10.53
N VAL A 15 2.51 -0.86 -9.91
CA VAL A 15 2.29 -0.77 -8.44
C VAL A 15 3.57 -1.14 -7.69
N ASN A 16 4.23 -2.25 -8.08
CA ASN A 16 5.50 -2.65 -7.48
C ASN A 16 6.57 -1.57 -7.65
N SER A 17 6.69 -0.98 -8.84
CA SER A 17 7.69 0.04 -9.12
C SER A 17 7.53 1.28 -8.24
N ILE A 18 6.29 1.75 -8.04
CA ILE A 18 6.00 2.86 -7.13
C ILE A 18 6.36 2.51 -5.68
N LEU A 19 5.95 1.33 -5.21
CA LEU A 19 6.22 0.89 -3.84
C LEU A 19 7.73 0.68 -3.60
N THR A 20 8.46 0.09 -4.55
CA THR A 20 9.91 -0.10 -4.48
C THR A 20 10.64 1.24 -4.51
N THR A 21 10.20 2.18 -5.36
CA THR A 21 10.77 3.55 -5.38
C THR A 21 10.58 4.23 -4.04
N GLY A 22 9.38 4.15 -3.46
CA GLY A 22 9.11 4.69 -2.12
C GLY A 22 9.96 4.02 -1.04
N PHE A 23 10.09 2.70 -1.07
CA PHE A 23 10.92 1.95 -0.13
C PHE A 23 12.41 2.36 -0.21
N ALA A 24 12.94 2.52 -1.43
CA ALA A 24 14.31 2.98 -1.64
C ALA A 24 14.50 4.43 -1.17
N LEU A 25 13.55 5.32 -1.46
CA LEU A 25 13.60 6.72 -1.03
C LEU A 25 13.56 6.86 0.49
N VAL A 26 12.73 6.08 1.17
CA VAL A 26 12.71 5.97 2.63
C VAL A 26 14.10 5.58 3.16
N GLY A 27 14.73 4.55 2.59
CA GLY A 27 16.07 4.11 2.97
C GLY A 27 17.12 5.20 2.77
N LEU A 28 17.06 5.92 1.65
CA LEU A 28 17.96 7.04 1.35
C LEU A 28 17.81 8.18 2.37
N ILE A 29 16.58 8.61 2.67
CA ILE A 29 16.34 9.67 3.66
C ILE A 29 16.84 9.26 5.04
N LEU A 30 16.63 8.01 5.44
CA LEU A 30 17.16 7.49 6.70
C LEU A 30 18.69 7.50 6.73
N LEU A 31 19.34 7.08 5.63
CA LEU A 31 20.79 7.13 5.53
C LEU A 31 21.32 8.57 5.65
N ILE A 32 20.72 9.52 4.93
CA ILE A 32 21.05 10.95 5.00
C ILE A 32 20.94 11.47 6.44
N LYS A 33 19.85 11.13 7.14
CA LYS A 33 19.65 11.50 8.55
C LYS A 33 20.69 10.88 9.47
N ILE A 34 21.01 9.60 9.30
CA ILE A 34 22.03 8.89 10.10
C ILE A 34 23.42 9.51 9.91
N LEU A 35 23.73 10.01 8.70
CA LEU A 35 24.98 10.71 8.40
C LEU A 35 25.02 12.15 8.93
N GLY A 36 23.98 12.63 9.61
CA GLY A 36 23.93 13.99 10.16
C GLY A 36 23.71 15.08 9.10
N ILE A 37 23.28 14.72 7.89
CA ILE A 37 22.99 15.69 6.81
C ILE A 37 21.56 16.23 7.05
N THR A 38 21.46 17.46 7.55
CA THR A 38 20.18 18.01 8.05
C THR A 38 19.56 19.10 7.17
N ALA A 39 20.28 19.61 6.17
CA ALA A 39 19.85 20.73 5.35
C ALA A 39 18.92 20.29 4.21
N ASN A 40 19.48 19.95 3.06
CA ASN A 40 18.74 19.63 1.83
C ASN A 40 19.22 18.31 1.23
N PHE A 41 18.36 17.66 0.47
CA PHE A 41 18.73 16.59 -0.45
C PHE A 41 18.16 16.90 -1.82
N GLU A 42 18.89 16.54 -2.87
CA GLU A 42 18.50 16.81 -4.25
C GLU A 42 17.80 15.59 -4.86
N ILE A 43 16.60 15.79 -5.40
CA ILE A 43 15.93 14.80 -6.24
C ILE A 43 15.59 15.48 -7.58
N PHE A 44 16.13 14.97 -8.69
CA PHE A 44 15.87 15.51 -10.03
C PHE A 44 16.11 17.04 -10.11
N GLU A 45 17.25 17.52 -9.62
CA GLU A 45 17.60 18.96 -9.61
C GLU A 45 16.68 19.82 -8.71
N VAL A 46 15.82 19.21 -7.91
CA VAL A 46 15.00 19.89 -6.90
C VAL A 46 15.61 19.66 -5.52
N GLU A 47 16.09 20.74 -4.90
CA GLU A 47 16.49 20.72 -3.50
C GLU A 47 15.26 20.68 -2.59
N LEU A 48 15.14 19.59 -1.83
CA LEU A 48 14.11 19.45 -0.81
C LEU A 48 14.75 19.47 0.59
N PRO A 49 14.26 20.32 1.50
CA PRO A 49 14.65 20.23 2.89
C PRO A 49 14.31 18.85 3.44
N VAL A 50 15.21 18.22 4.19
CA VAL A 50 14.97 16.90 4.81
C VAL A 50 13.71 16.93 5.69
N LYS A 51 13.42 18.08 6.31
CA LYS A 51 12.21 18.35 7.11
C LYS A 51 10.90 18.28 6.31
N GLN A 52 10.96 18.41 4.99
CA GLN A 52 9.82 18.38 4.07
C GLN A 52 9.71 17.04 3.32
N ALA A 53 10.52 16.03 3.65
CA ALA A 53 10.50 14.71 3.01
C ALA A 53 9.10 14.04 2.99
N TRP A 54 8.23 14.37 3.96
CA TRP A 54 6.84 13.90 3.99
C TRP A 54 6.03 14.29 2.73
N LEU A 55 6.37 15.40 2.05
CA LEU A 55 5.73 15.80 0.79
C LEU A 55 6.01 14.78 -0.32
N ALA A 56 7.23 14.27 -0.42
CA ALA A 56 7.57 13.24 -1.40
C ALA A 56 6.77 11.96 -1.15
N PHE A 57 6.56 11.58 0.11
CA PHE A 57 5.74 10.42 0.46
C PHE A 57 4.24 10.64 0.20
N LEU A 58 3.72 11.86 0.33
CA LEU A 58 2.36 12.17 -0.10
C LEU A 58 2.17 12.00 -1.61
N LEU A 59 3.12 12.51 -2.42
CA LEU A 59 3.10 12.34 -3.87
C LEU A 59 3.15 10.86 -4.26
N LEU A 60 4.06 10.09 -3.64
CA LEU A 60 4.14 8.64 -3.87
C LEU A 60 2.89 7.89 -3.41
N THR A 61 2.25 8.33 -2.33
CA THR A 61 0.96 7.77 -1.87
C THR A 61 -0.15 8.03 -2.89
N GLY A 62 -0.18 9.23 -3.47
CA GLY A 62 -1.10 9.56 -4.58
C GLY A 62 -0.86 8.69 -5.81
N ALA A 63 0.41 8.50 -6.20
CA ALA A 63 0.79 7.61 -7.31
C ALA A 63 0.42 6.14 -7.03
N HIS A 64 0.63 5.68 -5.79
CA HIS A 64 0.24 4.34 -5.34
C HIS A 64 -1.28 4.17 -5.40
N PHE A 65 -2.05 5.14 -4.90
CA PHE A 65 -3.51 5.13 -4.99
C PHE A 65 -4.00 5.01 -6.45
N TRP A 66 -3.45 5.82 -7.35
CA TRP A 66 -3.81 5.81 -8.77
C TRP A 66 -3.49 4.46 -9.45
N THR A 67 -2.27 3.96 -9.27
CA THR A 67 -1.83 2.70 -9.88
C THR A 67 -2.58 1.49 -9.30
N ALA A 68 -2.83 1.48 -7.99
CA ALA A 68 -3.62 0.45 -7.31
C ALA A 68 -5.08 0.43 -7.79
N SER A 69 -5.71 1.59 -7.93
CA SER A 69 -7.10 1.69 -8.41
C SER A 69 -7.23 1.11 -9.83
N ASN A 70 -6.30 1.46 -10.71
CA ASN A 70 -6.24 0.92 -12.07
C ASN A 70 -6.01 -0.60 -12.10
N LEU A 71 -5.20 -1.13 -11.19
CA LEU A 71 -4.97 -2.57 -11.05
C LEU A 71 -6.23 -3.29 -10.57
N VAL A 72 -6.91 -2.75 -9.56
CA VAL A 72 -8.15 -3.30 -9.01
C VAL A 72 -9.21 -3.43 -10.10
N SER A 73 -9.49 -2.34 -10.84
CA SER A 73 -10.51 -2.36 -11.89
C SER A 73 -10.24 -3.41 -12.97
N SER A 74 -8.97 -3.57 -13.38
CA SER A 74 -8.64 -4.59 -14.38
C SER A 74 -8.61 -6.01 -13.83
N ALA A 75 -8.21 -6.21 -12.57
CA ALA A 75 -8.32 -7.50 -11.91
C ALA A 75 -9.78 -7.94 -11.78
N ASP A 76 -10.68 -7.02 -11.46
CA ASP A 76 -12.11 -7.28 -11.35
C ASP A 76 -12.71 -7.62 -12.72
N PHE A 77 -12.34 -6.89 -13.77
CA PHE A 77 -12.73 -7.23 -15.13
C PHE A 77 -12.27 -8.63 -15.57
N LEU A 78 -11.01 -9.01 -15.27
CA LEU A 78 -10.51 -10.36 -15.55
C LEU A 78 -11.26 -11.42 -14.73
N TYR A 79 -11.57 -11.11 -13.47
CA TYR A 79 -12.34 -12.00 -12.60
C TYR A 79 -13.73 -12.27 -13.17
N GLU A 80 -14.34 -11.35 -13.90
CA GLU A 80 -15.63 -11.57 -14.54
C GLU A 80 -15.49 -12.31 -15.88
N SER A 81 -14.47 -11.97 -16.66
CA SER A 81 -14.36 -12.37 -18.08
C SER A 81 -13.66 -13.70 -18.35
N LEU A 82 -12.78 -14.18 -17.47
CA LEU A 82 -11.93 -15.37 -17.74
C LEU A 82 -12.43 -16.66 -17.09
N SER A 83 -11.97 -17.83 -17.51
CA SER A 83 -12.21 -19.07 -16.75
C SER A 83 -11.49 -19.07 -15.40
N ALA A 84 -11.90 -19.95 -14.46
CA ALA A 84 -11.20 -20.07 -13.18
C ALA A 84 -9.73 -20.46 -13.33
N TYR A 85 -9.43 -21.33 -14.30
CA TYR A 85 -8.06 -21.73 -14.63
C TYR A 85 -7.21 -20.53 -15.05
N GLU A 86 -7.70 -19.72 -15.99
CA GLU A 86 -6.96 -18.55 -16.49
C GLU A 86 -6.76 -17.48 -15.42
N CYS A 87 -7.77 -17.19 -14.60
CA CYS A 87 -7.62 -16.28 -13.46
C CYS A 87 -6.50 -16.75 -12.51
N ASN A 88 -6.46 -18.05 -12.21
CA ASN A 88 -5.45 -18.62 -11.33
C ASN A 88 -4.05 -18.55 -11.95
N GLU A 89 -3.91 -18.78 -13.26
CA GLU A 89 -2.62 -18.64 -13.95
C GLU A 89 -2.12 -17.19 -13.93
N VAL A 90 -2.99 -16.19 -14.13
CA VAL A 90 -2.63 -14.77 -13.98
C VAL A 90 -2.15 -14.48 -12.55
N PHE A 91 -2.88 -14.94 -11.53
CA PHE A 91 -2.50 -14.75 -10.13
C PHE A 91 -1.13 -15.38 -9.83
N LYS A 92 -0.90 -16.63 -10.27
CA LYS A 92 0.39 -17.31 -10.10
C LYS A 92 1.53 -16.58 -10.80
N LYS A 93 1.29 -16.05 -12.00
CA LYS A 93 2.29 -15.28 -12.76
C LYS A 93 2.67 -14.01 -11.98
N ILE A 94 1.68 -13.22 -11.54
CA ILE A 94 1.93 -12.02 -10.71
C ILE A 94 2.69 -12.38 -9.42
N ARG A 95 2.32 -13.47 -8.74
CA ARG A 95 3.01 -13.92 -7.52
C ARG A 95 4.49 -14.27 -7.75
N ARG A 96 4.84 -14.69 -8.96
CA ARG A 96 6.22 -15.10 -9.33
C ARG A 96 7.04 -13.95 -9.88
N THR A 97 6.44 -13.08 -10.69
CA THR A 97 7.17 -12.06 -11.47
C THR A 97 6.82 -10.62 -11.09
N GLY A 98 5.91 -10.41 -10.15
CA GLY A 98 5.43 -9.07 -9.79
C GLY A 98 6.41 -8.23 -8.97
N GLY A 99 7.56 -8.77 -8.57
CA GLY A 99 8.59 -8.07 -7.80
C GLY A 99 8.37 -8.12 -6.29
N LEU A 100 9.13 -7.31 -5.54
CA LEU A 100 9.27 -7.36 -4.09
C LEU A 100 7.93 -7.39 -3.32
N PHE A 101 6.94 -6.61 -3.77
CA PHE A 101 5.65 -6.48 -3.08
C PHE A 101 4.62 -7.54 -3.49
N PHE A 102 4.92 -8.38 -4.48
CA PHE A 102 4.05 -9.44 -4.98
C PHE A 102 4.66 -10.84 -4.83
N GLU A 103 5.99 -10.94 -4.68
CA GLU A 103 6.71 -12.19 -4.57
C GLU A 103 6.22 -13.00 -3.37
N GLY A 104 5.64 -14.17 -3.65
CA GLY A 104 5.09 -15.04 -2.61
C GLY A 104 3.75 -14.59 -2.01
N LEU A 105 3.07 -13.61 -2.61
CA LEU A 105 1.73 -13.17 -2.23
C LEU A 105 0.78 -14.36 -2.00
N LYS A 106 0.27 -14.50 -0.78
CA LYS A 106 -0.78 -15.47 -0.48
C LYS A 106 -2.14 -14.84 -0.80
N ALA A 107 -3.02 -15.62 -1.44
CA ALA A 107 -4.40 -15.20 -1.64
C ALA A 107 -5.12 -15.15 -0.27
N ARG A 108 -5.85 -14.06 0.05
CA ARG A 108 -6.49 -13.88 1.38
C ARG A 108 -7.96 -13.45 1.37
N LYS A 109 -8.86 -14.28 1.90
CA LYS A 109 -10.30 -13.98 1.86
C LYS A 109 -10.67 -12.85 2.81
N LEU A 110 -11.56 -11.97 2.36
CA LEU A 110 -12.19 -11.01 3.23
C LEU A 110 -13.17 -11.74 4.15
N ALA A 111 -13.00 -11.61 5.47
CA ALA A 111 -13.96 -12.15 6.41
C ALA A 111 -15.32 -11.44 6.25
N PRO A 112 -16.45 -12.12 6.55
CA PRO A 112 -17.77 -11.48 6.51
C PRO A 112 -17.77 -10.17 7.30
N ASN A 113 -18.36 -9.12 6.72
CA ASN A 113 -18.48 -7.77 7.32
C ASN A 113 -17.15 -7.03 7.58
N LYS A 114 -16.01 -7.51 7.04
CA LYS A 114 -14.74 -6.75 7.09
C LYS A 114 -14.54 -5.96 5.82
N ARG A 115 -13.84 -4.82 5.93
CA ARG A 115 -13.48 -3.95 4.80
C ARG A 115 -12.02 -4.09 4.38
N THR A 116 -11.19 -4.60 5.26
CA THR A 116 -9.76 -4.84 5.04
C THR A 116 -9.44 -6.30 5.23
N ILE A 117 -8.48 -6.78 4.47
CA ILE A 117 -7.93 -8.11 4.62
C ILE A 117 -6.97 -8.11 5.80
N VAL A 118 -7.05 -9.14 6.65
CA VAL A 118 -6.03 -9.40 7.66
C VAL A 118 -4.78 -9.92 6.96
N MET A 119 -3.68 -9.18 7.10
CA MET A 119 -2.40 -9.59 6.56
C MET A 119 -1.72 -10.60 7.50
N ASP A 120 -1.43 -11.79 6.99
CA ASP A 120 -0.68 -12.81 7.72
C ASP A 120 0.77 -12.34 7.93
N ALA A 121 1.25 -12.28 9.17
CA ALA A 121 2.63 -11.93 9.51
C ALA A 121 3.66 -12.92 8.95
N GLY A 122 3.23 -14.16 8.65
CA GLY A 122 4.04 -15.18 7.98
C GLY A 122 4.18 -14.96 6.47
N ASP A 123 3.41 -14.07 5.84
CA ASP A 123 3.52 -13.75 4.41
C ASP A 123 4.65 -12.73 4.17
N ARG A 124 5.53 -13.04 3.22
CA ARG A 124 6.68 -12.20 2.85
C ARG A 124 6.24 -10.80 2.42
N THR A 125 5.14 -10.70 1.67
CA THR A 125 4.60 -9.40 1.22
C THR A 125 4.12 -8.54 2.39
N THR A 126 3.53 -9.15 3.41
CA THR A 126 3.15 -8.47 4.66
C THR A 126 4.38 -7.96 5.40
N LYS A 127 5.43 -8.78 5.52
CA LYS A 127 6.67 -8.39 6.21
C LYS A 127 7.33 -7.18 5.54
N VAL A 128 7.38 -7.18 4.20
CA VAL A 128 7.89 -6.04 3.43
C VAL A 128 7.03 -4.80 3.68
N ALA A 129 5.70 -4.92 3.66
CA ALA A 129 4.81 -3.80 3.93
C ALA A 129 4.97 -3.24 5.35
N ILE A 130 5.09 -4.10 6.37
CA ILE A 130 5.34 -3.69 7.76
C ILE A 130 6.70 -2.98 7.87
N ALA A 131 7.76 -3.57 7.30
CA ALA A 131 9.09 -2.95 7.29
C ALA A 131 9.06 -1.58 6.61
N GLY A 132 8.38 -1.48 5.45
CA GLY A 132 8.20 -0.22 4.74
C GLY A 132 7.48 0.83 5.57
N SER A 133 6.41 0.46 6.28
CA SER A 133 5.67 1.36 7.18
C SER A 133 6.52 1.84 8.35
N ILE A 134 7.30 0.97 8.99
CA ILE A 134 8.20 1.35 10.09
C ILE A 134 9.25 2.32 9.58
N LEU A 135 9.92 1.99 8.47
CA LEU A 135 10.95 2.83 7.89
C LEU A 135 10.38 4.19 7.45
N LEU A 136 9.17 4.23 6.89
CA LEU A 136 8.47 5.46 6.52
C LEU A 136 8.27 6.36 7.74
N VAL A 137 7.84 5.80 8.87
CA VAL A 137 7.65 6.56 10.11
C VAL A 137 8.96 7.20 10.57
N LEU A 138 10.04 6.42 10.58
CA LEU A 138 11.38 6.91 10.92
C LEU A 138 11.88 7.96 9.92
N ALA A 139 11.56 7.80 8.62
CA ALA A 139 11.98 8.73 7.58
C ALA A 139 11.24 10.07 7.64
N ILE A 140 9.99 10.11 8.13
CA ILE A 140 9.24 11.35 8.30
C ILE A 140 9.64 12.08 9.59
N ILE A 141 9.75 11.37 10.71
CA ILE A 141 10.02 11.98 12.01
C ILE A 141 11.44 12.58 12.03
N PRO A 142 11.60 13.89 12.29
CA PRO A 142 12.92 14.50 12.39
C PRO A 142 13.66 13.98 13.63
N PHE A 143 14.99 13.75 13.52
CA PHE A 143 15.80 13.31 14.66
C PHE A 143 15.92 14.40 15.73
N GLU A 144 15.94 15.65 15.28
CA GLU A 144 15.92 16.83 16.14
C GLU A 144 14.55 17.50 16.06
N PHE A 145 13.90 17.68 17.20
CA PHE A 145 12.62 18.39 17.30
C PHE A 145 12.72 19.49 18.35
N GLN A 146 12.20 20.67 18.01
CA GLN A 146 12.23 21.84 18.89
C GLN A 146 11.22 21.72 20.05
N THR A 147 10.10 21.04 19.81
CA THR A 147 9.00 20.92 20.77
C THR A 147 8.35 19.55 20.67
N LEU A 148 7.72 19.10 21.77
CA LEU A 148 6.91 17.88 21.80
C LEU A 148 5.75 17.96 20.78
N ALA A 149 5.13 19.13 20.64
CA ALA A 149 4.05 19.34 19.69
C ALA A 149 4.49 19.06 18.24
N ASN A 150 5.69 19.52 17.84
CA ASN A 150 6.23 19.26 16.51
C ASN A 150 6.48 17.76 16.29
N PHE A 151 7.05 17.06 17.28
CA PHE A 151 7.25 15.61 17.22
C PHE A 151 5.92 14.87 17.02
N LEU A 152 4.90 15.20 17.82
CA LEU A 152 3.58 14.58 17.71
C LEU A 152 2.91 14.84 16.36
N ALA A 153 3.07 16.05 15.80
CA ALA A 153 2.53 16.39 14.49
C ALA A 153 3.17 15.54 13.37
N PHE A 154 4.50 15.41 13.35
CA PHE A 154 5.19 14.55 12.38
C PHE A 154 4.84 13.08 12.54
N MET A 155 4.75 12.60 13.79
CA MET A 155 4.34 11.23 14.08
C MET A 155 2.92 10.95 13.57
N PHE A 156 1.98 11.88 13.79
CA PHE A 156 0.61 11.77 13.28
C PHE A 156 0.59 11.71 11.75
N VAL A 157 1.27 12.63 11.07
CA VAL A 157 1.38 12.64 9.60
C VAL A 157 1.96 11.31 9.09
N ALA A 158 3.00 10.80 9.74
CA ALA A 158 3.64 9.56 9.32
C ALA A 158 2.72 8.33 9.48
N ILE A 159 2.01 8.24 10.60
CA ILE A 159 1.05 7.16 10.87
C ILE A 159 -0.11 7.22 9.86
N GLU A 160 -0.64 8.42 9.58
CA GLU A 160 -1.72 8.58 8.59
C GLU A 160 -1.28 8.17 7.19
N ILE A 161 -0.10 8.57 6.73
CA ILE A 161 0.43 8.15 5.41
C ILE A 161 0.63 6.62 5.38
N ALA A 162 1.19 6.02 6.44
CA ALA A 162 1.36 4.57 6.53
C ALA A 162 0.01 3.84 6.50
N PHE A 163 -0.99 4.34 7.24
CA PHE A 163 -2.34 3.79 7.30
C PHE A 163 -3.04 3.86 5.93
N ILE A 164 -2.98 5.01 5.25
CA ILE A 164 -3.55 5.18 3.91
C ILE A 164 -2.91 4.18 2.93
N ASN A 165 -1.59 4.06 2.92
CA ASN A 165 -0.89 3.09 2.06
C ASN A 165 -1.28 1.64 2.37
N TRP A 166 -1.49 1.32 3.65
CA TRP A 166 -1.96 0.00 4.07
C TRP A 166 -3.37 -0.31 3.55
N VAL A 167 -4.28 0.67 3.60
CA VAL A 167 -5.64 0.54 3.08
C VAL A 167 -5.64 0.36 1.56
N ILE A 168 -4.84 1.14 0.84
CA ILE A 168 -4.65 0.99 -0.62
C ILE A 168 -4.10 -0.41 -0.93
N GLY A 169 -3.06 -0.82 -0.20
CA GLY A 169 -2.44 -2.14 -0.26
C GLY A 169 -3.45 -3.28 -0.16
N SER A 170 -4.27 -3.21 0.89
CA SER A 170 -5.27 -4.23 1.19
C SER A 170 -6.29 -4.42 0.07
N LYS A 171 -6.65 -3.35 -0.65
CA LYS A 171 -7.66 -3.39 -1.72
C LYS A 171 -7.16 -4.12 -2.96
N TRP A 172 -5.96 -3.79 -3.47
CA TRP A 172 -5.44 -4.49 -4.64
C TRP A 172 -5.04 -5.93 -4.32
N VAL A 173 -4.57 -6.21 -3.10
CA VAL A 173 -4.34 -7.60 -2.63
C VAL A 173 -5.65 -8.39 -2.67
N TYR A 174 -6.76 -7.80 -2.25
CA TYR A 174 -8.08 -8.45 -2.31
C TYR A 174 -8.50 -8.73 -3.74
N ALA A 175 -8.43 -7.72 -4.62
CA ALA A 175 -8.81 -7.85 -6.02
C ALA A 175 -8.04 -8.98 -6.71
N LEU A 176 -6.72 -9.04 -6.52
CA LEU A 176 -5.89 -10.13 -7.04
C LEU A 176 -6.21 -11.48 -6.39
N SER A 177 -6.51 -11.51 -5.09
CA SER A 177 -6.85 -12.76 -4.42
C SER A 177 -8.15 -13.38 -4.95
N LYS A 178 -9.10 -12.57 -5.45
CA LYS A 178 -10.32 -13.08 -6.11
C LYS A 178 -9.97 -13.95 -7.32
N LEU A 179 -8.95 -13.57 -8.09
CA LEU A 179 -8.48 -14.36 -9.23
C LEU A 179 -8.04 -15.77 -8.81
N ALA A 180 -7.43 -15.91 -7.63
CA ALA A 180 -6.94 -17.18 -7.12
C ALA A 180 -8.04 -18.16 -6.66
N TRP A 181 -9.23 -17.65 -6.29
CA TRP A 181 -10.35 -18.51 -5.85
C TRP A 181 -11.56 -18.42 -6.74
N LYS A 182 -11.43 -17.90 -7.96
CA LYS A 182 -12.50 -18.07 -8.94
C LYS A 182 -12.78 -19.57 -9.04
N ARG A 183 -14.05 -19.93 -8.93
CA ARG A 183 -14.55 -21.29 -9.15
C ARG A 183 -15.37 -21.22 -10.42
N ASP A 184 -15.22 -22.21 -11.30
CA ASP A 184 -16.08 -22.31 -12.47
C ASP A 184 -17.51 -22.50 -11.95
N ARG A 185 -18.43 -21.63 -12.38
CA ARG A 185 -19.84 -21.85 -12.10
C ARG A 185 -20.28 -23.07 -12.92
N PRO A 186 -21.13 -23.96 -12.38
CA PRO A 186 -21.69 -25.03 -13.18
C PRO A 186 -22.40 -24.42 -14.39
N HIS A 187 -22.07 -24.93 -15.59
CA HIS A 187 -22.41 -24.38 -16.91
C HIS A 187 -23.90 -24.04 -17.14
N LYS A 188 -24.80 -24.57 -16.29
CA LYS A 188 -26.26 -24.37 -16.36
C LYS A 188 -26.73 -22.94 -16.13
N GLU A 189 -25.96 -22.08 -15.47
CA GLU A 189 -26.38 -20.68 -15.21
C GLU A 189 -25.90 -19.67 -16.26
N MET A 190 -24.98 -20.06 -17.16
CA MET A 190 -24.36 -19.13 -18.11
C MET A 190 -25.20 -18.88 -19.37
N ILE A 191 -26.07 -19.83 -19.74
CA ILE A 191 -26.89 -19.75 -20.96
C ILE A 191 -28.02 -18.71 -20.84
N SER A 192 -28.38 -18.26 -19.62
CA SER A 192 -29.44 -17.25 -19.44
C SER A 192 -28.97 -15.80 -19.44
N SER A 193 -27.66 -15.53 -19.36
CA SER A 193 -27.10 -14.16 -19.27
C SER A 193 -26.37 -13.68 -20.53
N GLU A 194 -26.25 -14.53 -21.57
CA GLU A 194 -25.42 -14.31 -22.76
C GLU A 194 -26.00 -13.29 -23.78
N ARG A 195 -26.90 -12.39 -23.37
CA ARG A 195 -27.38 -11.27 -24.21
C ARG A 195 -27.22 -9.90 -23.59
N VAL A 196 -26.21 -9.70 -22.74
CA VAL A 196 -25.73 -8.34 -22.43
C VAL A 196 -24.45 -8.13 -23.23
N ILE A 197 -24.60 -7.52 -24.41
CA ILE A 197 -23.47 -7.03 -25.21
C ILE A 197 -22.77 -5.94 -24.39
N ILE A 198 -21.72 -6.31 -23.68
CA ILE A 198 -20.85 -5.35 -22.99
C ILE A 198 -20.03 -4.67 -24.10
N LYS A 199 -20.39 -3.43 -24.45
CA LYS A 199 -19.53 -2.60 -25.29
C LYS A 199 -18.17 -2.43 -24.58
N PRO A 200 -17.05 -2.52 -25.30
CA PRO A 200 -15.76 -2.19 -24.73
C PRO A 200 -15.81 -0.73 -24.23
N PRO A 201 -15.20 -0.42 -23.07
CA PRO A 201 -15.15 0.95 -22.58
C PRO A 201 -14.40 1.80 -23.60
N ASP A 202 -15.03 2.88 -24.06
CA ASP A 202 -14.48 3.82 -25.03
C ASP A 202 -13.10 4.31 -24.57
N GLU A 203 -12.13 4.33 -25.50
CA GLU A 203 -10.71 4.66 -25.28
C GLU A 203 -10.45 6.15 -24.93
N GLY A 204 -11.43 6.85 -24.39
CA GLY A 204 -11.39 8.27 -23.99
C GLY A 204 -11.19 8.52 -22.50
N VAL A 205 -10.47 7.66 -21.77
CA VAL A 205 -10.30 7.78 -20.30
C VAL A 205 -9.14 8.70 -19.93
N PHE A 206 -9.25 9.97 -20.28
CA PHE A 206 -8.42 11.05 -19.71
C PHE A 206 -9.22 12.28 -19.27
N ALA A 207 -10.55 12.32 -19.48
CA ALA A 207 -11.35 13.51 -19.18
C ALA A 207 -12.09 13.49 -17.83
N ASP A 208 -12.28 12.32 -17.21
CA ASP A 208 -12.95 12.24 -15.90
C ASP A 208 -11.96 11.72 -14.85
N ILE A 209 -11.41 12.63 -14.06
CA ILE A 209 -10.93 12.29 -12.71
C ILE A 209 -12.19 11.85 -11.95
N ASP A 210 -12.49 10.57 -12.04
CA ASP A 210 -13.69 9.97 -11.51
C ASP A 210 -13.68 10.08 -9.98
N VAL A 211 -14.45 11.04 -9.46
CA VAL A 211 -14.74 11.22 -8.04
C VAL A 211 -15.33 9.95 -7.39
N ARG A 212 -15.74 8.93 -8.17
CA ARG A 212 -16.04 7.58 -7.65
C ARG A 212 -14.84 6.93 -6.98
N GLY A 213 -13.60 7.26 -7.37
CA GLY A 213 -12.38 6.83 -6.68
C GLY A 213 -12.30 7.32 -5.22
N LEU A 214 -12.80 8.53 -4.95
CA LEU A 214 -12.91 9.08 -3.60
C LEU A 214 -14.06 8.45 -2.80
N LYS A 215 -15.23 8.22 -3.45
CA LYS A 215 -16.31 7.40 -2.85
C LYS A 215 -15.84 5.98 -2.52
N TRP A 216 -14.84 5.46 -3.24
CA TRP A 216 -14.18 4.19 -2.95
C TRP A 216 -13.30 4.20 -1.70
N LEU A 217 -12.70 5.34 -1.33
CA LEU A 217 -12.01 5.52 -0.05
C LEU A 217 -12.98 5.61 1.14
N LEU A 218 -14.20 6.14 0.91
CA LEU A 218 -15.16 6.47 1.95
C LEU A 218 -16.59 5.89 1.72
N PRO A 219 -16.82 4.60 1.40
CA PRO A 219 -18.17 4.08 1.34
C PRO A 219 -18.67 3.82 2.78
N GLY A 220 -19.27 4.85 3.38
CA GLY A 220 -20.02 4.83 4.64
C GLY A 220 -19.18 4.61 5.89
N ALA A 221 -18.88 5.67 6.65
CA ALA A 221 -18.39 5.66 8.04
C ALA A 221 -17.14 4.80 8.34
N VAL A 222 -16.09 5.45 8.84
CA VAL A 222 -14.97 4.81 9.52
C VAL A 222 -15.51 3.97 10.68
N SER A 223 -15.76 2.68 10.49
CA SER A 223 -15.72 1.75 11.60
C SER A 223 -14.25 1.51 11.89
N VAL A 224 -13.74 2.30 12.83
CA VAL A 224 -12.49 2.09 13.55
C VAL A 224 -12.30 0.58 13.75
N PRO A 225 -11.09 0.00 13.59
CA PRO A 225 -10.86 -1.39 14.01
C PRO A 225 -11.46 -1.55 15.40
N PRO A 226 -12.07 -2.71 15.75
CA PRO A 226 -12.66 -2.90 17.08
C PRO A 226 -11.65 -2.37 18.08
N THR A 227 -12.06 -1.43 18.95
CA THR A 227 -11.19 -0.45 19.61
C THR A 227 -9.92 -1.10 20.17
N GLY A 228 -10.02 -2.34 20.64
CA GLY A 228 -8.90 -3.17 21.08
C GLY A 228 -7.77 -3.44 20.05
N GLU A 229 -8.02 -3.68 18.76
CA GLU A 229 -6.96 -3.95 17.77
C GLU A 229 -6.27 -2.67 17.28
N LEU A 230 -7.01 -1.57 17.13
CA LEU A 230 -6.38 -0.26 16.86
C LEU A 230 -5.59 0.19 18.10
N ILE A 231 -6.15 0.03 19.31
CA ILE A 231 -5.44 0.33 20.56
C ILE A 231 -4.21 -0.57 20.69
N LYS A 232 -4.26 -1.87 20.38
CA LYS A 232 -3.07 -2.75 20.40
C LYS A 232 -2.01 -2.32 19.41
N MET A 233 -2.41 -1.99 18.17
CA MET A 233 -1.48 -1.52 17.15
C MET A 233 -0.86 -0.17 17.54
N LEU A 234 -1.66 0.79 18.00
CA LEU A 234 -1.20 2.08 18.48
C LEU A 234 -0.35 1.95 19.75
N LEU A 235 -0.73 1.11 20.72
CA LEU A 235 0.06 0.80 21.91
C LEU A 235 1.38 0.13 21.53
N THR A 236 1.39 -0.77 20.54
CA THR A 236 2.62 -1.41 20.07
C THR A 236 3.54 -0.40 19.40
N ILE A 237 3.00 0.51 18.59
CA ILE A 237 3.75 1.59 17.97
C ILE A 237 4.26 2.58 19.03
N LEU A 238 3.43 2.95 20.01
CA LEU A 238 3.79 3.83 21.12
C LEU A 238 4.81 3.18 22.06
N LEU A 239 4.70 1.87 22.34
CA LEU A 239 5.66 1.10 23.12
C LEU A 239 7.00 0.99 22.40
N LEU A 240 6.99 0.68 21.10
CA LEU A 240 8.21 0.66 20.28
C LEU A 240 8.85 2.04 20.23
N GLY A 241 8.05 3.10 20.05
CA GLY A 241 8.51 4.48 20.12
C GLY A 241 9.10 4.84 21.49
N ALA A 242 8.44 4.48 22.59
CA ALA A 242 8.90 4.71 23.95
C ALA A 242 10.20 3.94 24.26
N VAL A 243 10.34 2.70 23.77
CA VAL A 243 11.58 1.91 23.92
C VAL A 243 12.74 2.56 23.16
N VAL A 244 12.49 3.09 21.96
CA VAL A 244 13.50 3.82 21.18
C VAL A 244 13.90 5.11 21.88
N ILE A 245 12.94 5.88 22.40
CA ILE A 245 13.20 7.10 23.18
C ILE A 245 14.00 6.77 24.45
N LEU A 246 13.62 5.72 25.18
CA LEU A 246 14.32 5.29 26.38
C LEU A 246 15.77 4.87 26.07
N HIS A 247 15.99 4.13 24.97
CA HIS A 247 17.35 3.78 24.52
C HIS A 247 18.17 5.01 24.12
N ALA A 248 17.57 5.98 23.42
CA ALA A 248 18.25 7.22 23.06
C ALA A 248 18.62 8.06 24.29
N VAL A 249 17.75 8.11 25.31
CA VAL A 249 18.03 8.79 26.59
C VAL A 249 19.14 8.07 27.36
N ILE A 250 19.10 6.73 27.44
CA ILE A 250 20.15 5.94 28.10
C ILE A 250 21.50 6.14 27.39
N LEU A 251 21.53 6.08 26.06
CA LEU A 251 22.75 6.32 25.28
C LEU A 251 23.24 7.76 25.44
N GLY A 252 22.34 8.74 25.46
CA GLY A 252 22.69 10.14 25.70
C GLY A 252 23.27 10.37 27.11
N LEU A 253 22.75 9.69 28.12
CA LEU A 253 23.27 9.77 29.49
C LEU A 253 24.63 9.06 29.62
N ILE A 254 24.86 7.97 28.90
CA ILE A 254 26.16 7.26 28.87
C ILE A 254 27.25 8.12 28.22
N VAL A 255 26.91 8.95 27.22
CA VAL A 255 27.88 9.84 26.56
C VAL A 255 28.23 11.07 27.41
N LEU A 256 27.42 11.39 28.43
CA LEU A 256 27.59 12.55 29.30
C LEU A 256 28.27 12.23 30.65
N VAL A 257 28.66 10.98 30.90
CA VAL A 257 29.42 10.50 32.07
C VAL A 257 30.80 10.03 31.62
#